data_AF-A0A258KJ62-F1
#
_entry.id   AF-A0A258KJ62-F1
#
_cell.length_a   1.000
_cell.length_b   1.000
_cell.length_c   1.000
_cell.angle_alpha   90.00
_cell.angle_beta   90.00
_cell.angle_gamma   90.00
#
_symmetry.space_group_name_H-M   'P 1'
#
loop_
_entity.id
_entity.type
_entity.pdbx_description
1 polymer ?
#
loop_
_entity_poly.entity_id
_entity_poly.type
_entity_poly.pdbx_seq_one_letter_code
_entity_poly.pdbx_strand_id
1 'polypeptide(L)' 'RGRVRRSYEIDLANAKSGSITIELRHPRHQPNFRIVSEPRRHDIRDGAAAWRFTLSPNGRETVRYVVEYQG' A
#
# COMPACT_ATOMS: atom_id res chain seq x y z
N ARG A 1 22.07 4.31 -15.17
CA ARG A 1 20.63 4.44 -14.84
C ARG A 1 20.43 3.81 -13.46
N GLY A 2 19.97 4.58 -12.49
CA GLY A 2 19.92 4.17 -11.09
C GLY A 2 18.64 3.40 -10.78
N ARG A 3 18.74 2.35 -9.95
CA ARG A 3 17.54 1.78 -9.32
C ARG A 3 17.13 2.70 -8.18
N VAL A 4 15.86 3.10 -8.18
CA VAL A 4 15.25 3.88 -7.10
C VAL A 4 14.55 2.90 -6.18
N ARG A 5 14.88 2.93 -4.89
CA ARG A 5 14.19 2.18 -3.84
C ARG A 5 13.50 3.16 -2.91
N ARG A 6 12.20 2.98 -2.66
CA ARG A 6 11.41 3.82 -1.76
C ARG A 6 10.69 2.98 -0.72
N SER A 7 10.77 3.43 0.52
CA SER A 7 10.01 2.88 1.65
C SER A 7 8.84 3.82 1.95
N TYR A 8 7.67 3.25 2.17
CA TYR A 8 6.46 3.97 2.55
C TYR A 8 5.95 3.45 3.89
N GLU A 9 5.51 4.38 4.72
CA GLU A 9 4.81 4.13 5.97
C GLU A 9 3.54 4.97 5.95
N ILE A 10 2.40 4.33 6.16
CA ILE A 10 1.08 4.95 6.06
C ILE A 10 0.27 4.55 7.30
N ASP A 11 -0.15 5.53 8.07
CA ASP A 11 -1.04 5.34 9.20
C ASP A 11 -2.49 5.40 8.75
N LEU A 12 -3.22 4.31 8.98
CA LEU A 12 -4.65 4.21 8.75
C LEU A 12 -5.39 4.36 10.08
N ALA A 13 -6.40 5.23 10.11
CA ALA A 13 -7.22 5.46 11.30
C ALA A 13 -8.70 5.50 10.92
N ASN A 14 -9.53 4.72 11.62
CA ASN A 14 -10.97 4.76 11.50
C ASN A 14 -11.58 5.57 12.64
N ALA A 15 -11.98 6.82 12.39
CA ALA A 15 -12.70 7.64 13.38
C ALA A 15 -14.23 7.44 13.36
N LYS A 16 -14.74 6.44 12.63
CA LYS A 16 -16.17 6.14 12.56
C LYS A 16 -16.57 5.18 13.67
N SER A 17 -17.86 5.20 14.01
CA SER A 17 -18.50 4.26 14.93
C SER A 17 -18.74 2.86 14.34
N GLY A 18 -18.64 2.72 13.02
CA GLY A 18 -18.73 1.44 12.31
C GLY A 18 -17.39 1.00 11.73
N SER A 19 -17.27 -0.29 11.40
CA SER A 19 -16.10 -0.82 10.69
C SER A 19 -16.03 -0.23 9.27
N ILE A 20 -14.81 0.04 8.81
CA ILE A 20 -14.56 0.51 7.44
C ILE A 20 -13.55 -0.40 6.75
N THR A 21 -13.65 -0.50 5.43
CA THR A 21 -12.61 -1.11 4.60
C THR A 21 -11.93 -0.04 3.76
N ILE A 22 -10.61 0.04 3.87
CA ILE A 22 -9.76 0.97 3.13
C ILE A 22 -8.99 0.18 2.07
N GLU A 23 -9.06 0.62 0.82
CA GLU A 23 -8.19 0.11 -0.25
C GLU A 23 -7.03 1.09 -0.48
N LEU A 24 -5.81 0.65 -0.18
CA LEU A 24 -4.59 1.37 -0.51
C LEU A 24 -4.11 0.92 -1.89
N ARG A 25 -3.83 1.87 -2.79
CA ARG A 25 -3.33 1.59 -4.14
C ARG A 25 -1.98 2.25 -4.40
N HIS A 26 -1.08 1.52 -5.06
CA HIS A 26 0.18 2.06 -5.58
C HIS A 26 0.24 1.88 -7.11
N PRO A 27 0.28 2.98 -7.90
CA PRO A 27 0.42 2.91 -9.35
C PRO A 27 1.72 2.22 -9.77
N ARG A 28 1.67 1.34 -10.77
CA ARG A 28 2.82 0.53 -11.21
C ARG A 28 3.40 1.00 -12.56
N HIS A 29 3.34 2.30 -12.84
CA HIS A 29 3.68 2.84 -14.16
C HIS A 29 5.19 2.99 -14.39
N GLN A 30 6.02 2.92 -13.35
CA GLN A 30 7.46 3.06 -13.52
C GLN A 30 8.07 1.81 -14.17
N PRO A 31 9.05 1.96 -15.09
CA PRO A 31 9.73 0.82 -15.68
C PRO A 31 10.41 -0.06 -14.63
N ASN A 32 10.32 -1.39 -14.82
CA ASN A 32 10.83 -2.39 -13.88
C ASN A 32 10.34 -2.21 -12.44
N PHE A 33 9.11 -1.72 -12.27
CA PHE A 33 8.45 -1.65 -10.97
C PHE A 33 8.34 -3.04 -10.33
N ARG A 34 8.77 -3.13 -9.08
CA ARG A 34 8.56 -4.30 -8.22
C ARG A 34 8.29 -3.89 -6.78
N ILE A 35 7.46 -4.68 -6.11
CA ILE A 35 7.30 -4.63 -4.66
C ILE A 35 8.41 -5.48 -4.05
N VAL A 36 9.17 -4.89 -3.13
CA VAL A 36 10.30 -5.52 -2.44
C VAL A 36 9.87 -6.07 -1.08
N SER A 37 8.96 -5.37 -0.41
CA SER A 37 8.34 -5.79 0.85
C SER A 37 6.92 -5.23 0.88
N GLU A 38 5.98 -6.01 1.40
CA GLU A 38 4.57 -5.64 1.49
C GLU A 38 3.97 -6.05 2.83
N PRO A 39 2.96 -5.31 3.32
CA PRO A 39 2.30 -5.61 4.60
C PRO A 39 1.58 -6.96 4.58
N ARG A 40 1.18 -7.39 3.39
CA ARG A 40 0.55 -8.65 3.01
C ARG A 40 0.46 -8.70 1.49
N ARG A 41 0.11 -9.85 0.95
CA ARG A 41 -0.02 -10.05 -0.50
C ARG A 41 -0.98 -9.03 -1.11
N HIS A 42 -0.51 -8.25 -2.07
CA HIS A 42 -1.33 -7.36 -2.88
C HIS A 42 -2.10 -8.12 -3.97
N ASP A 43 -3.21 -7.52 -4.40
CA ASP A 43 -3.87 -7.84 -5.67
C ASP A 43 -3.47 -6.80 -6.74
N ILE A 44 -3.76 -7.09 -8.00
CA ILE A 44 -3.72 -6.09 -9.08
C ILE A 44 -5.13 -5.62 -9.39
N ARG A 45 -5.36 -4.30 -9.23
CA ARG A 45 -6.65 -3.64 -9.52
C ARG A 45 -6.42 -2.34 -10.25
N ASP A 46 -7.05 -2.19 -11.41
CA ASP A 46 -6.95 -1.02 -12.28
C ASP A 46 -5.48 -0.61 -12.55
N GLY A 47 -4.62 -1.60 -12.81
CA GLY A 47 -3.19 -1.38 -13.07
C GLY A 47 -2.33 -1.01 -11.84
N ALA A 48 -2.92 -0.93 -10.65
CA ALA A 48 -2.23 -0.66 -9.40
C ALA A 48 -2.06 -1.93 -8.56
N ALA A 49 -1.00 -1.95 -7.74
CA ALA A 49 -0.94 -2.88 -6.60
C ALA A 49 -1.90 -2.39 -5.52
N ALA A 50 -2.72 -3.28 -4.97
CA ALA A 50 -3.79 -2.92 -4.05
C ALA A 50 -3.80 -3.80 -2.79
N TRP A 51 -4.01 -3.16 -1.64
CA TRP A 51 -4.18 -3.81 -0.33
C TRP A 51 -5.47 -3.34 0.35
N ARG A 52 -6.22 -4.24 1.02
CA ARG A 52 -7.53 -3.95 1.65
C ARG A 52 -7.54 -4.09 3.16
N PHE A 53 -7.52 -3.00 3.92
CA PHE A 53 -7.49 -3.01 5.39
C PHE A 53 -8.89 -2.85 5.93
N THR A 54 -9.35 -3.77 6.78
CA THR A 54 -10.61 -3.60 7.50
C THR A 54 -10.28 -3.15 8.91
N LEU A 55 -10.68 -1.91 9.24
CA LEU A 55 -10.49 -1.34 10.56
C LEU A 55 -11.79 -1.40 11.35
N SER A 56 -11.69 -1.88 12.58
CA SER A 56 -12.76 -1.78 13.57
C SER A 56 -13.10 -0.31 13.89
N PRO A 57 -14.25 -0.02 14.52
CA PRO A 57 -14.53 1.32 15.04
C PRO A 57 -13.40 1.84 15.92
N ASN A 58 -12.96 3.07 15.71
CA ASN A 58 -11.80 3.69 16.39
C ASN A 58 -10.44 2.96 16.18
N GLY A 59 -10.41 1.97 15.28
CA GLY A 59 -9.22 1.16 15.00
C GLY A 59 -8.13 1.95 14.27
N ARG A 60 -6.88 1.52 14.48
CA ARG A 60 -5.69 2.07 13.80
C ARG A 60 -4.79 0.94 13.34
N GLU A 61 -4.11 1.15 12.23
CA GLU A 61 -3.12 0.21 11.68
C GLU A 61 -2.05 0.99 10.91
N THR A 62 -0.78 0.65 11.12
CA THR A 62 0.34 1.21 10.34
C THR A 62 0.74 0.23 9.25
N VAL A 63 0.76 0.71 8.01
CA VAL A 63 1.07 -0.06 6.82
C VAL A 63 2.44 0.32 6.30
N ARG A 64 3.33 -0.67 6.14
CA ARG A 64 4.68 -0.45 5.61
C ARG A 64 4.90 -1.29 4.35
N TYR A 65 5.43 -0.66 3.30
CA TYR A 65 5.84 -1.38 2.09
C TYR A 65 7.03 -0.70 1.42
N VAL A 66 7.73 -1.46 0.60
CA VAL A 66 8.92 -1.01 -0.13
C VAL A 66 8.76 -1.34 -1.60
N VAL A 67 9.04 -0.36 -2.47
CA VAL A 67 9.04 -0.54 -3.92
C VAL A 67 10.41 -0.23 -4.49
N GLU A 68 10.70 -0.83 -5.64
CA GLU A 68 11.86 -0.50 -6.46
C GLU A 68 11.42 -0.32 -7.92
N TYR A 69 12.03 0.64 -8.61
CA TYR A 69 11.82 0.88 -10.04
C TYR A 69 13.04 1.55 -10.68
N GLN A 70 13.06 1.66 -12.00
CA GLN A 70 14.08 2.43 -12.70
C GLN A 70 13.79 3.93 -12.64
N GLY A 71 14.80 4.72 -12.24
CA GLY A 71 14.79 6.18 -12.25
C GLY A 71 15.83 6.78 -13.18
#